data_AF-A0A3M5EQ83-F1
#
_entry.id   AF-A0A3M5EQ83-F1
#
_cell.length_a   1.000
_cell.length_b   1.000
_cell.length_c   1.000
_cell.angle_alpha   90.00
_cell.angle_beta   90.00
_cell.angle_gamma   90.00
#
_symmetry.space_group_name_H-M   'P 1'
#
loop_
_entity.id
_entity.type
_entity.pdbx_description
1 polymer ?
#
loop_
_entity_poly.entity_id
_entity_poly.type
_entity_poly.pdbx_seq_one_letter_code
_entity_poly.pdbx_strand_id
1 'polypeptide(L)'
;MIITATNRFVTGPIAERLGVETLIATECEMRDGRYTGQTFDVPCFQGGKVVRLQRWLDENGLDLEGASFYSDSLNDLPLLEKVSRPVAVDPDPRLRAEAEKRGWPIISLR
;
A
#
# COMPACT_ATOMS: atom_id res chain seq x y z
N MET A 1 -9.53 0.05 1.08
CA MET A 1 -8.36 0.64 1.75
C MET A 1 -7.31 1.03 0.72
N ILE A 2 -6.58 2.11 0.94
CA ILE A 2 -5.35 2.45 0.21
C ILE A 2 -4.15 2.29 1.14
N ILE A 3 -3.09 1.64 0.66
CA ILE A 3 -1.79 1.56 1.33
C ILE A 3 -0.68 2.05 0.41
N THR A 4 0.02 3.12 0.80
CA THR A 4 0.90 3.86 -0.10
C THR A 4 2.11 4.46 0.60
N ALA A 5 3.24 4.52 -0.10
CA ALA A 5 4.47 5.15 0.37
C ALA A 5 4.39 6.69 0.35
N THR A 6 3.57 7.25 -0.54
CA THR A 6 3.32 8.69 -0.58
C THR A 6 2.69 9.14 0.73
N ASN A 7 3.10 10.30 1.24
CA ASN A 7 2.66 10.76 2.55
C ASN A 7 1.15 11.06 2.61
N ARG A 8 0.60 11.03 3.83
CA ARG A 8 -0.82 11.29 4.10
C ARG A 8 -1.27 12.66 3.62
N PHE A 9 -0.42 13.68 3.74
CA PHE A 9 -0.77 15.03 3.32
C PHE A 9 -1.17 15.09 1.84
N VAL A 10 -0.43 14.40 0.97
CA VAL A 10 -0.73 14.33 -0.47
C VAL A 10 -1.87 13.36 -0.76
N THR A 11 -1.93 12.23 -0.06
CA THR A 11 -2.85 11.12 -0.41
C THR A 11 -4.21 11.18 0.27
N GLY A 12 -4.34 11.92 1.37
CA GLY A 12 -5.59 12.10 2.11
C GLY A 12 -6.74 12.61 1.24
N PRO A 13 -6.58 13.76 0.54
CA PRO A 13 -7.62 14.29 -0.35
C PRO A 13 -8.00 13.35 -1.50
N ILE A 14 -7.06 12.52 -1.96
CA ILE A 14 -7.31 11.53 -3.01
C ILE A 14 -8.19 10.40 -2.46
N ALA A 15 -7.86 9.86 -1.29
CA ALA A 15 -8.64 8.82 -0.63
C ALA A 15 -10.08 9.31 -0.34
N GLU A 16 -10.22 10.53 0.17
CA GLU A 16 -11.52 11.17 0.40
C GLU A 16 -12.33 11.30 -0.90
N ARG A 17 -11.72 11.83 -1.97
CA ARG A 17 -12.39 11.96 -3.28
C ARG A 17 -12.85 10.61 -3.85
N LEU A 18 -12.11 9.54 -3.58
CA LEU A 18 -12.45 8.18 -4.02
C LEU A 18 -13.42 7.46 -3.08
N GLY A 19 -13.83 8.07 -1.96
CA GLY A 19 -14.69 7.43 -0.96
C GLY A 19 -14.00 6.28 -0.22
N VAL A 20 -12.67 6.28 -0.14
CA VAL A 20 -11.91 5.23 0.55
C VAL A 20 -11.64 5.65 1.99
N GLU A 21 -12.36 5.04 2.93
CA GLU A 21 -12.30 5.38 4.36
C GLU A 21 -10.95 5.09 5.01
N THR A 22 -10.32 3.97 4.64
CA THR A 22 -9.06 3.55 5.26
C THR A 22 -7.86 3.89 4.38
N LEU A 23 -6.98 4.74 4.90
CA LEU A 23 -5.70 5.13 4.29
C LEU A 23 -4.53 4.82 5.25
N ILE A 24 -3.64 3.93 4.82
CA ILE A 24 -2.34 3.66 5.45
C ILE A 24 -1.25 4.31 4.59
N ALA A 25 -0.79 5.49 5.00
CA ALA A 25 0.23 6.27 4.30
C ALA A 25 1.46 6.50 5.17
N THR A 26 2.55 6.95 4.55
CA THR A 26 3.68 7.50 5.31
C THR A 26 3.22 8.76 6.05
N GLU A 27 3.55 8.85 7.34
CA GLU A 27 3.18 10.00 8.17
C GLU A 27 4.33 11.01 8.25
N CYS A 28 4.03 12.29 8.03
CA CYS A 28 5.00 13.37 8.12
C CYS A 28 4.97 13.99 9.52
N GLU A 29 6.14 14.17 10.13
CA GLU A 29 6.22 14.78 11.45
C GLU A 29 5.83 16.26 11.37
N MET A 30 4.97 16.67 12.30
CA MET A 30 4.57 18.04 12.51
C MET A 30 4.98 18.52 13.90
N ARG A 31 5.58 19.71 13.96
CA ARG A 31 5.84 20.44 15.21
C ARG A 31 5.38 21.87 15.02
N ASP A 32 4.65 22.39 16.01
CA ASP A 32 4.13 23.77 16.02
C ASP A 32 3.38 24.15 14.72
N GLY A 33 2.58 23.22 14.20
CA GLY A 33 1.78 23.42 12.98
C GLY A 33 2.59 23.41 11.67
N ARG A 34 3.87 22.99 11.68
CA ARG A 34 4.75 22.97 10.51
C ARG A 34 5.35 21.58 10.31
N TYR A 35 5.53 21.18 9.04
CA TYR A 35 6.27 19.97 8.70
C TYR A 35 7.75 20.15 9.00
N THR A 36 8.35 19.18 9.69
CA THR A 36 9.77 19.22 10.05
C THR A 36 10.67 18.70 8.93
N GLY A 37 10.09 18.05 7.91
CA GLY A 37 10.79 17.32 6.86
C GLY A 37 11.12 15.86 7.24
N GLN A 38 10.85 15.48 8.49
CA GLN A 38 11.01 14.10 8.95
C GLN A 38 9.72 13.29 8.78
N THR A 39 9.86 11.98 8.79
CA THR A 39 8.72 11.06 8.95
C THR A 39 8.55 10.71 10.42
N PHE A 40 7.34 10.36 10.84
CA PHE A 40 7.13 9.71 12.13
C PHE A 40 6.51 8.33 11.92
N ASP A 41 6.83 7.40 12.83
CA ASP A 41 6.50 5.97 12.72
C ASP A 41 7.20 5.26 11.53
N VAL A 42 6.96 3.97 11.36
CA VAL A 42 7.50 3.15 10.28
C VAL A 42 6.99 3.68 8.93
N PRO A 43 7.90 4.08 8.00
CA PRO A 43 7.51 4.51 6.67
C PRO A 43 6.77 3.42 5.90
N CYS A 44 5.76 3.81 5.11
CA CYS A 44 4.91 2.87 4.38
C CYS A 44 5.58 2.42 3.07
N PHE A 45 6.81 1.89 3.14
CA PHE A 45 7.62 1.51 1.98
C PHE A 45 8.16 0.09 2.12
N GLN A 46 8.03 -0.72 1.07
CA GLN A 46 8.44 -2.14 1.04
C GLN A 46 7.94 -2.89 2.28
N GLY A 47 8.84 -3.52 3.06
CA GLY A 47 8.49 -4.22 4.30
C GLY A 47 7.78 -3.36 5.33
N GLY A 48 7.98 -2.03 5.31
CA GLY A 48 7.25 -1.10 6.17
C GLY A 48 5.74 -1.11 5.88
N LYS A 49 5.32 -1.32 4.63
CA LYS A 49 3.90 -1.49 4.30
C LYS A 49 3.31 -2.72 4.99
N VAL A 50 4.05 -3.83 5.02
CA VAL A 50 3.62 -5.07 5.69
C VAL A 50 3.44 -4.83 7.18
N VAL A 51 4.41 -4.17 7.83
CA VAL A 51 4.34 -3.85 9.27
C VAL A 51 3.13 -2.97 9.57
N ARG A 52 2.90 -1.94 8.76
CA ARG A 52 1.78 -1.01 8.93
C ARG A 52 0.42 -1.68 8.68
N LEU A 53 0.34 -2.56 7.68
CA LEU A 53 -0.87 -3.35 7.41
C LEU A 53 -1.16 -4.31 8.57
N GLN A 54 -0.16 -5.05 9.05
CA GLN A 54 -0.35 -5.99 10.16
C GLN A 54 -0.83 -5.28 11.42
N ARG A 55 -0.22 -4.14 11.76
CA ARG A 55 -0.67 -3.33 12.91
C ARG A 55 -2.14 -2.93 12.77
N TRP A 56 -2.54 -2.45 11.59
CA TRP A 56 -3.94 -2.07 11.34
C TRP A 56 -4.89 -3.26 11.45
N LEU A 57 -4.52 -4.43 10.93
CA LEU A 57 -5.31 -5.65 11.05
C LEU A 57 -5.50 -6.05 12.51
N ASP A 58 -4.42 -6.06 13.29
CA ASP A 58 -4.43 -6.42 14.71
C ASP A 58 -5.32 -5.45 15.53
N GLU A 59 -5.21 -4.15 15.27
CA GLU A 59 -6.02 -3.11 15.93
C GLU A 59 -7.53 -3.23 15.62
N ASN A 60 -7.89 -3.80 14.47
CA ASN A 60 -9.28 -3.94 14.02
C ASN A 60 -9.83 -5.36 14.18
N GLY A 61 -9.02 -6.32 14.65
CA GLY A 61 -9.42 -7.73 14.77
C GLY A 61 -9.76 -8.37 13.42
N LEU A 62 -9.04 -7.99 12.36
CA LEU A 62 -9.23 -8.45 10.99
C LEU A 62 -8.04 -9.30 10.51
N ASP A 63 -8.23 -10.06 9.43
CA ASP A 63 -7.17 -10.76 8.72
C ASP A 63 -7.20 -10.47 7.21
N LEU A 64 -6.38 -11.18 6.43
CA LEU A 64 -6.29 -11.06 4.98
C LEU A 64 -7.02 -12.18 4.24
N GLU A 65 -7.87 -12.95 4.92
CA GLU A 65 -8.59 -14.04 4.29
C GLU A 65 -9.51 -13.48 3.19
N GLY A 66 -9.39 -14.03 1.98
CA GLY A 66 -10.16 -13.56 0.82
C GLY A 66 -9.77 -12.18 0.27
N ALA A 67 -8.73 -11.54 0.83
CA ALA A 67 -8.28 -10.22 0.39
C ALA A 67 -7.72 -10.24 -1.04
N SER A 68 -7.95 -9.14 -1.75
CA SER A 68 -7.32 -8.81 -3.03
C SER A 68 -6.36 -7.64 -2.85
N PHE A 69 -5.25 -7.65 -3.57
CA PHE A 69 -4.28 -6.55 -3.55
C PHE A 69 -3.81 -6.18 -4.95
N TYR A 70 -3.82 -4.89 -5.24
CA TYR A 70 -3.54 -4.31 -6.55
C TYR A 70 -2.30 -3.42 -6.44
N SER A 71 -1.29 -3.67 -7.27
CA SER A 71 -0.08 -2.82 -7.31
C SER A 71 0.59 -2.85 -8.67
N ASP A 72 1.29 -1.76 -9.00
CA ASP A 72 2.11 -1.58 -10.19
C ASP A 72 3.61 -1.80 -9.93
N SER A 73 4.02 -1.90 -8.66
CA SER A 73 5.45 -1.90 -8.30
C SER A 73 5.90 -3.17 -7.59
N LEU A 74 7.09 -3.67 -7.96
CA LEU A 74 7.73 -4.78 -7.26
C LEU A 74 8.03 -4.45 -5.78
N ASN A 75 8.07 -3.17 -5.41
CA ASN A 75 8.20 -2.77 -3.99
C ASN A 75 7.09 -3.35 -3.11
N ASP A 76 5.94 -3.69 -3.69
CA ASP A 76 4.81 -4.25 -2.97
C ASP A 76 4.71 -5.77 -3.08
N LEU A 77 5.73 -6.44 -3.63
CA LEU A 77 5.79 -7.91 -3.69
C LEU A 77 5.50 -8.56 -2.32
N PRO A 78 6.05 -8.09 -1.18
CA PRO A 78 5.75 -8.68 0.13
C PRO A 78 4.26 -8.64 0.52
N LEU A 79 3.49 -7.67 0.00
CA LEU A 79 2.04 -7.59 0.21
C LEU A 79 1.26 -8.46 -0.77
N LEU A 80 1.67 -8.46 -2.05
CA LEU A 80 1.09 -9.34 -3.06
C LEU A 80 1.21 -10.82 -2.66
N GLU A 81 2.32 -11.21 -2.02
CA GLU A 81 2.54 -12.57 -1.51
C GLU A 81 1.65 -12.95 -0.31
N LYS A 82 1.05 -11.97 0.38
CA LYS A 82 0.27 -12.19 1.60
C LYS A 82 -1.23 -12.33 1.36
N VAL A 83 -1.72 -11.96 0.18
CA VAL A 83 -3.15 -11.98 -0.12
C VAL A 83 -3.54 -13.17 -0.97
N SER A 84 -4.82 -13.56 -0.89
CA SER A 84 -5.36 -14.66 -1.69
C SER A 84 -5.51 -14.33 -3.18
N ARG A 85 -5.67 -13.05 -3.52
CA ARG A 85 -5.94 -12.56 -4.88
C ARG A 85 -5.04 -11.38 -5.27
N PRO A 86 -3.74 -11.63 -5.50
CA PRO A 86 -2.83 -10.61 -6.00
C PRO A 86 -3.14 -10.25 -7.46
N VAL A 87 -3.09 -8.97 -7.79
CA VAL A 87 -3.30 -8.46 -9.16
C VAL A 87 -2.23 -7.42 -9.46
N ALA A 88 -1.49 -7.62 -10.54
CA ALA A 88 -0.53 -6.65 -11.04
C ALA A 88 -1.23 -5.67 -11.99
N VAL A 89 -1.18 -4.37 -11.69
CA VAL A 89 -1.88 -3.31 -12.44
C VAL A 89 -0.84 -2.43 -13.11
N ASP A 90 -0.83 -2.33 -14.43
CA ASP A 90 0.17 -1.55 -15.17
C ASP A 90 1.62 -1.79 -14.69
N PRO A 91 2.05 -3.05 -14.47
CA PRO A 91 3.22 -3.33 -13.65
C PRO A 91 4.54 -2.87 -14.30
N ASP A 92 5.48 -2.47 -13.44
CA ASP A 92 6.88 -2.31 -13.83
C ASP A 92 7.45 -3.62 -14.42
N PRO A 93 8.52 -3.58 -15.23
CA PRO A 93 9.04 -4.78 -15.90
C PRO A 93 9.42 -5.92 -14.94
N ARG A 94 9.83 -5.60 -13.69
CA ARG A 94 10.22 -6.60 -12.70
C ARG A 94 8.99 -7.25 -12.08
N LEU A 95 7.96 -6.46 -11.74
CA LEU A 95 6.70 -7.00 -11.23
C LEU A 95 5.98 -7.81 -12.31
N ARG A 96 6.03 -7.37 -13.58
CA ARG A 96 5.50 -8.14 -14.72
C ARG A 96 6.10 -9.54 -14.79
N ALA A 97 7.42 -9.64 -14.77
CA ALA A 97 8.11 -10.93 -14.82
C ALA A 97 7.71 -11.84 -13.64
N GLU A 98 7.57 -11.28 -12.44
CA GLU A 98 7.15 -12.04 -11.27
C GLU A 98 5.68 -12.49 -11.35
N ALA A 99 4.79 -11.61 -11.82
CA ALA A 99 3.39 -11.92 -12.03
C ALA A 99 3.20 -13.02 -13.09
N GLU A 100 3.92 -12.95 -14.21
CA GLU A 100 3.91 -13.98 -15.26
C GLU A 100 4.41 -15.32 -14.72
N LYS A 101 5.53 -15.32 -13.99
CA LYS A 101 6.09 -16.53 -13.36
C LYS A 101 5.12 -17.20 -12.39
N ARG A 102 4.32 -16.42 -11.65
CA ARG A 102 3.36 -16.92 -10.64
C ARG A 102 1.96 -17.14 -11.19
N GLY A 103 1.69 -16.77 -12.43
CA GLY A 103 0.35 -16.80 -13.01
C GLY A 103 -0.61 -15.79 -12.36
N TRP A 104 -0.10 -14.69 -11.80
CA TRP A 104 -0.95 -13.63 -11.26
C TRP A 104 -1.63 -12.84 -12.39
N PRO A 105 -2.91 -12.45 -12.24
CA PRO A 105 -3.57 -11.57 -13.19
C PRO A 105 -2.80 -10.27 -13.41
N ILE A 106 -2.63 -9.90 -14.68
CA ILE A 106 -2.08 -8.62 -15.10
C ILE A 106 -3.18 -7.85 -15.80
N ILE A 107 -3.45 -6.62 -15.36
CA ILE A 107 -4.44 -5.72 -15.98
C ILE A 107 -3.79 -4.37 -16.33
N SER A 108 -4.45 -3.63 -17.23
CA SER A 108 -4.08 -2.27 -17.65
C SER A 108 -5.27 -1.36 -17.40
N LEU A 109 -5.07 -0.22 -16.72
CA LEU A 109 -6.12 0.76 -16.43
C LEU A 109 -5.85 2.14 -17.03
N ARG A 110 -4.83 2.25 -17.88
CA ARG A 110 -4.48 3.45 -18.65
C ARG A 110 -5.26 3.58 -19.95
#